data_AF-A0A1Q5GXL6-F1
#
_entry.id   AF-A0A1Q5GXL6-F1
#
_cell.length_a   1.000
_cell.length_b   1.000
_cell.length_c   1.000
_cell.angle_alpha   90.00
_cell.angle_beta   90.00
_cell.angle_gamma   90.00
#
_symmetry.space_group_name_H-M   'P 1'
#
loop_
_entity.id
_entity.type
_entity.pdbx_description
1 polymer ?
#
loop_
_entity_poly.entity_id
_entity_poly.type
_entity_poly.pdbx_seq_one_letter_code
_entity_poly.pdbx_strand_id
1 'polypeptide(L)'
;MNASNIDLEVLHHDLETSEKNAYVRALAVRTEAGWELHHCWALIGAQPPKWSEDLWEYQDYAFIARRVPATKLAVLTSRETGSIFTVGPLASGR
;
A
#
# COMPACT_ATOMS: atom_id res chain seq x y z
N MET A 1 -5.15 15.90 18.24
CA MET A 1 -5.11 16.18 16.79
C MET A 1 -5.94 15.12 16.12
N ASN A 2 -7.08 15.50 15.53
CA ASN A 2 -7.97 14.57 14.85
C ASN A 2 -7.20 13.98 13.66
N ALA A 3 -7.15 12.65 13.57
CA ALA A 3 -6.86 12.01 12.30
C ALA A 3 -7.92 12.54 11.32
N SER A 4 -7.50 13.46 10.45
CA SER A 4 -8.33 13.96 9.36
C SER A 4 -8.89 12.74 8.65
N ASN A 5 -10.22 12.62 8.65
CA ASN A 5 -10.93 11.57 7.93
C ASN A 5 -10.51 11.71 6.47
N ILE A 6 -9.56 10.89 6.02
CA ILE A 6 -9.13 10.90 4.63
C ILE A 6 -10.31 10.34 3.85
N ASP A 7 -10.92 11.19 3.04
CA ASP A 7 -11.96 10.76 2.12
C ASP A 7 -11.31 9.80 1.10
N LEU A 8 -11.80 8.56 1.11
CA LEU A 8 -11.36 7.51 0.20
C LEU A 8 -11.52 7.90 -1.26
N GLU A 9 -12.53 8.70 -1.60
CA GLU A 9 -12.75 9.16 -2.96
C GLU A 9 -11.69 10.18 -3.39
N VAL A 10 -11.31 11.07 -2.47
CA VAL A 10 -10.22 12.04 -2.70
C VAL A 10 -8.89 11.30 -2.86
N LEU A 11 -8.59 10.35 -1.97
CA LEU A 11 -7.37 9.56 -2.08
C LEU A 11 -7.32 8.73 -3.36
N HIS A 12 -8.45 8.14 -3.76
CA HIS A 12 -8.57 7.40 -5.01
C HIS A 12 -8.27 8.31 -6.21
N HIS A 13 -8.91 9.47 -6.28
CA HIS A 13 -8.68 10.45 -7.34
C HIS A 13 -7.23 10.95 -7.38
N ASP A 14 -6.63 11.23 -6.23
CA ASP A 14 -5.24 11.66 -6.10
C ASP A 14 -4.27 10.58 -6.61
N LEU A 15 -4.58 9.30 -6.36
CA LEU A 15 -3.78 8.18 -6.86
C LEU A 15 -3.95 8.00 -8.37
N GLU A 16 -5.18 8.04 -8.89
CA GLU A 16 -5.47 7.90 -10.33
C GLU A 16 -4.77 8.95 -11.19
N THR A 17 -4.66 10.18 -10.68
CA THR A 17 -4.04 11.30 -11.37
C THR A 17 -2.56 11.47 -11.05
N SER A 18 -1.99 10.63 -10.19
CA SER A 18 -0.63 10.77 -9.70
C SER A 18 0.42 10.39 -10.75
N GLU A 19 1.38 11.27 -10.99
CA GLU A 19 2.60 10.96 -11.75
C GLU A 19 3.71 10.33 -10.89
N LYS A 20 3.47 10.19 -9.58
CA LYS A 20 4.48 9.71 -8.64
C LYS A 20 4.59 8.18 -8.65
N ASN A 21 5.75 7.70 -8.22
CA ASN A 21 5.89 6.30 -7.83
C ASN A 21 5.42 6.07 -6.40
N ALA A 22 5.00 4.85 -6.13
CA ALA A 22 4.71 4.31 -4.82
C ALA A 22 5.70 3.19 -4.47
N TYR A 23 6.12 3.16 -3.21
CA TYR A 23 7.02 2.17 -2.63
C TYR A 23 6.20 1.27 -1.71
N VAL A 24 5.87 0.08 -2.21
CA VAL A 24 4.85 -0.79 -1.63
C VAL A 24 5.49 -1.95 -0.88
N ARG A 25 5.04 -2.17 0.36
CA ARG A 25 5.20 -3.44 1.06
C ARG A 25 3.85 -4.12 1.17
N ALA A 26 3.76 -5.37 0.75
CA ALA A 26 2.51 -6.11 0.75
C ALA A 26 2.66 -7.53 1.29
N LEU A 27 1.60 -8.02 1.91
CA LEU A 27 1.39 -9.42 2.25
C LEU A 27 0.28 -9.96 1.35
N ALA A 28 0.58 -11.01 0.61
CA ALA A 28 -0.41 -11.80 -0.11
C ALA A 28 -0.50 -13.21 0.50
N VAL A 29 -1.70 -13.79 0.47
CA VAL A 29 -2.00 -15.13 0.97
C VAL A 29 -2.48 -15.99 -0.19
N ARG A 30 -2.01 -17.23 -0.27
CA ARG A 30 -2.38 -18.17 -1.32
C ARG A 30 -3.79 -18.70 -1.05
N THR A 31 -4.60 -18.73 -2.09
CA THR A 31 -5.96 -19.29 -2.13
C THR A 31 -6.08 -20.29 -3.27
N GLU A 32 -7.21 -21.00 -3.36
CA GLU A 32 -7.47 -21.92 -4.49
C GLU A 32 -7.46 -21.19 -5.86
N ALA A 33 -7.79 -19.90 -5.87
CA ALA A 33 -7.86 -19.07 -7.08
C ALA A 33 -6.56 -18.31 -7.40
N GLY A 34 -5.57 -18.30 -6.51
CA GLY A 34 -4.29 -17.61 -6.73
C GLY A 34 -3.75 -16.93 -5.48
N TRP A 35 -3.33 -15.68 -5.62
CA TRP A 35 -2.83 -14.87 -4.51
C TRP A 35 -3.82 -13.76 -4.19
N GLU A 36 -4.19 -13.63 -2.92
CA GLU A 36 -5.06 -12.58 -2.42
C GLU A 36 -4.25 -11.57 -1.60
N LEU A 37 -4.39 -10.28 -1.90
CA LEU A 37 -3.70 -9.23 -1.17
C LEU A 37 -4.37 -9.00 0.18
N HIS A 38 -3.65 -9.25 1.28
CA HIS A 38 -4.20 -9.16 2.63
C HIS A 38 -3.80 -7.85 3.33
N HIS A 39 -2.55 -7.41 3.14
CA HIS A 39 -2.09 -6.11 3.63
C HIS A 39 -1.24 -5.40 2.60
N CYS A 40 -1.37 -4.08 2.52
CA CYS A 40 -0.59 -3.23 1.66
C CYS A 40 -0.27 -1.91 2.37
N TRP A 41 1.02 -1.59 2.46
CA TRP A 41 1.53 -0.30 2.92
C TRP A 41 2.27 0.36 1.76
N ALA A 42 1.99 1.64 1.52
CA ALA A 42 2.62 2.38 0.44
C ALA A 42 3.11 3.74 0.92
N LEU A 43 4.29 4.13 0.45
CA LEU A 43 4.80 5.50 0.53
C LEU A 43 4.82 6.11 -0.86
N ILE A 44 4.16 7.26 -1.04
CA ILE A 44 4.00 7.91 -2.34
C ILE A 44 5.04 9.03 -2.51
N GLY A 45 5.70 9.06 -3.66
CA GLY A 45 6.66 10.10 -4.03
C GLY A 45 8.10 9.77 -3.63
N ALA A 46 8.45 9.99 -2.36
CA ALA A 46 9.84 9.86 -1.91
C ALA A 46 10.23 8.39 -1.67
N GLN A 47 11.37 7.97 -2.23
CA GLN A 47 11.94 6.66 -1.97
C GLN A 47 12.33 6.52 -0.49
N PRO A 48 11.90 5.45 0.20
CA PRO A 48 12.35 5.18 1.55
C PRO A 48 13.87 4.96 1.61
N PRO A 49 14.56 5.38 2.69
CA PRO A 49 15.97 5.08 2.88
C PRO A 49 16.22 3.56 2.84
N LYS A 50 17.30 3.14 2.18
CA LYS A 50 17.68 1.71 2.04
C LYS A 50 16.60 0.86 1.37
N TRP A 51 15.78 1.45 0.50
CA TRP A 51 14.79 0.71 -0.28
C TRP A 51 15.45 -0.33 -1.18
N SER A 52 14.95 -1.56 -1.11
CA SER A 52 15.25 -2.64 -2.04
C SER A 52 13.94 -3.28 -2.48
N GLU A 53 13.83 -3.56 -3.77
CA GLU A 53 12.75 -4.42 -4.26
C GLU A 53 13.10 -5.87 -3.97
N ASP A 54 12.13 -6.62 -3.48
CA ASP A 54 12.31 -8.02 -3.08
C ASP A 54 10.97 -8.76 -3.11
N LEU A 55 11.05 -10.07 -3.25
CA LEU A 55 9.91 -10.98 -3.16
C LEU A 55 10.37 -12.28 -2.52
N TRP A 56 9.73 -12.64 -1.42
CA TRP A 56 9.95 -13.95 -0.81
C TRP A 56 8.62 -14.61 -0.46
N GLU A 57 8.62 -15.93 -0.60
CA GLU A 57 7.47 -16.78 -0.33
C GLU A 57 7.80 -17.72 0.84
N TYR A 58 6.82 -17.97 1.69
CA TYR A 58 6.88 -18.98 2.74
C TYR A 58 5.53 -19.64 2.90
N GLN A 59 5.45 -20.91 2.51
CA GLN A 59 4.19 -21.66 2.45
C GLN A 59 3.15 -20.90 1.62
N ASP A 60 2.03 -20.55 2.24
CA ASP A 60 0.91 -19.84 1.62
C ASP A 60 1.02 -18.32 1.75
N TYR A 61 2.19 -17.78 2.08
CA TYR A 61 2.41 -16.34 2.22
C TYR A 61 3.44 -15.83 1.22
N ALA A 62 3.17 -14.67 0.63
CA ALA A 62 4.11 -13.92 -0.19
C ALA A 62 4.30 -12.51 0.39
N PHE A 63 5.56 -12.14 0.62
CA PHE A 63 5.95 -10.83 1.09
C PHE A 63 6.62 -10.09 -0.06
N ILE A 64 6.05 -8.93 -0.40
CA ILE A 64 6.39 -8.21 -1.62
C ILE A 64 6.87 -6.81 -1.25
N ALA A 65 8.05 -6.43 -1.74
CA ALA A 65 8.56 -5.06 -1.71
C ALA A 65 8.78 -4.60 -3.16
N ARG A 66 7.97 -3.64 -3.65
CA ARG A 66 7.98 -3.27 -5.07
C ARG A 66 7.77 -1.78 -5.28
N ARG A 67 8.44 -1.21 -6.27
CA ARG A 67 8.10 0.12 -6.81
C ARG A 67 7.05 -0.02 -7.90
N VAL A 68 5.95 0.71 -7.77
CA VAL A 68 4.86 0.74 -8.75
C VAL A 68 4.45 2.18 -9.02
N PRO A 69 3.90 2.52 -10.19
CA PRO A 69 3.19 3.79 -10.36
C PRO A 69 2.08 3.93 -9.32
N ALA A 70 1.92 5.11 -8.71
CA ALA A 70 0.91 5.34 -7.68
C ALA A 70 -0.53 5.13 -8.21
N THR A 71 -0.75 5.34 -9.51
CA THR A 71 -2.01 5.01 -10.20
C THR A 71 -2.46 3.57 -10.03
N LYS A 72 -1.51 2.61 -9.90
CA LYS A 72 -1.85 1.20 -9.67
C LYS A 72 -2.42 0.93 -8.28
N LEU A 73 -2.29 1.87 -7.34
CA LEU A 73 -2.83 1.73 -5.99
C LEU A 73 -4.26 2.27 -5.87
N ALA A 74 -4.76 3.03 -6.85
CA ALA A 74 -6.13 3.56 -6.82
C ALA A 74 -7.17 2.44 -6.68
N VAL A 75 -6.90 1.26 -7.27
CA VAL A 75 -7.77 0.08 -7.15
C VAL A 75 -7.92 -0.39 -5.69
N LEU A 76 -6.95 -0.11 -4.81
CA LEU A 76 -7.00 -0.52 -3.39
C LEU A 76 -7.79 0.44 -2.51
N THR A 77 -8.05 1.66 -3.01
CA THR A 77 -8.81 2.69 -2.31
C THR A 77 -10.22 2.85 -2.88
N SER A 78 -10.61 1.99 -3.82
CA SER A 78 -11.99 1.97 -4.30
C SER A 78 -12.92 1.46 -3.20
N ARG A 79 -14.16 1.93 -3.18
CA ARG A 79 -15.18 1.47 -2.21
C ARG A 79 -15.49 -0.03 -2.34
N GLU A 80 -15.15 -0.64 -3.47
CA GLU A 80 -15.37 -2.07 -3.74
C GLU A 80 -14.30 -2.96 -3.08
N THR A 81 -13.15 -2.41 -2.70
CA THR A 81 -11.96 -3.17 -2.28
C THR A 81 -11.33 -2.70 -0.96
N GLY A 82 -11.54 -1.45 -0.53
CA GLY A 82 -10.74 -0.83 0.52
C GLY A 82 -11.30 -0.95 1.94
N SER A 83 -10.57 -1.62 2.84
CA SER A 83 -10.61 -1.36 4.29
C SER A 83 -9.35 -0.58 4.69
N ILE A 84 -9.46 0.73 4.95
CA ILE A 84 -8.34 1.53 5.45
C ILE A 84 -8.19 1.34 6.96
N PHE A 85 -6.98 0.98 7.38
CA PHE A 85 -6.53 1.11 8.75
C PHE A 85 -5.38 2.12 8.80
N THR A 86 -5.63 3.30 9.37
CA THR A 86 -4.57 4.26 9.68
C THR A 86 -3.76 3.73 10.85
N VAL A 87 -2.55 3.23 10.58
CA VAL A 87 -1.56 3.03 11.65
C VAL A 87 -1.15 4.43 12.11
N GLY A 88 -1.34 4.71 13.41
CA GLY A 88 -1.20 6.04 14.01
C GLY A 88 0.15 6.73 13.77
N PRO A 89 0.35 7.95 14.31
CA PRO A 89 1.55 8.74 14.02
C PRO A 89 2.81 7.93 14.33
N LEU A 90 3.73 7.89 13.36
CA LEU A 90 5.08 7.38 13.58
C LEU A 90 5.69 8.24 14.70
N ALA A 91 5.76 7.68 15.91
CA ALA A 91 6.51 8.31 16.97
C ALA A 91 7.96 8.42 16.49
N SER A 92 8.41 9.64 16.19
CA SER A 92 9.82 9.93 16.06
C SER A 92 10.44 9.68 17.42
N GLY A 93 11.03 8.49 17.59
CA GLY A 93 11.80 8.13 18.77
C GLY A 93 12.86 9.19 19.03
N ARG A 94 12.89 9.68 20.27
CA ARG A 94 14.00 10.46 20.81
C ARG A 94 15.21 9.57 21.04
#